data_AF-A0A957LFG1-F1
#
_entry.id   AF-A0A957LFG1-F1
#
_cell.length_a   1.000
_cell.length_b   1.000
_cell.length_c   1.000
_cell.angle_alpha   90.00
_cell.angle_beta   90.00
_cell.angle_gamma   90.00
#
_symmetry.space_group_name_H-M   'P 1'
#
loop_
_entity.id
_entity.type
_entity.pdbx_description
1 polymer ?
#
loop_
_entity_poly.entity_id
_entity_poly.type
_entity_poly.pdbx_seq_one_letter_code
_entity_poly.pdbx_strand_id
1 'polypeptide(L)'
;FETDLGDDEILTAVEIPSKASGTGSAYAKLFNPASRYAIVGAAAVVTVEGGTCTAASVAVGGLTTKATAAPAVAAALVGKSLDDDTIAAAAAAIADDLADVDVMGDIHASEAYRREMAPVMVARALKKAASRA
;
A
#
# COMPACT_ATOMS: atom_id res chain seq x y z
N PHE A 1 10.59 -11.10 12.72
CA PHE A 1 10.97 -10.11 11.69
C PHE A 1 12.35 -9.61 12.05
N GLU A 2 13.13 -9.23 11.06
CA GLU A 2 14.50 -8.73 11.20
C GLU A 2 14.59 -7.43 10.40
N THR A 3 15.48 -6.53 10.82
CA THR A 3 15.73 -5.23 10.20
C THR A 3 17.18 -5.14 9.76
N ASP A 4 17.53 -4.14 8.97
CA ASP A 4 18.92 -3.91 8.54
C ASP A 4 19.83 -3.29 9.63
N LEU A 5 19.26 -2.94 10.79
CA LEU A 5 19.96 -2.32 11.92
C LEU A 5 20.96 -3.31 12.55
N GLY A 6 22.23 -2.92 12.66
CA GLY A 6 23.26 -3.67 13.36
C GLY A 6 23.14 -3.59 14.89
N ASP A 7 23.81 -4.52 15.59
CA ASP A 7 23.72 -4.67 17.06
C ASP A 7 24.14 -3.41 17.85
N ASP A 8 25.08 -2.62 17.30
CA ASP A 8 25.63 -1.41 17.91
C ASP A 8 25.07 -0.11 17.28
N GLU A 9 24.02 -0.19 16.45
CA GLU A 9 23.44 0.95 15.76
C GLU A 9 22.18 1.50 16.45
N ILE A 10 21.94 2.81 16.28
CA ILE A 10 20.73 3.48 16.75
C ILE A 10 20.12 4.26 15.59
N LEU A 11 18.83 4.01 15.30
CA LEU A 11 18.06 4.82 14.35
C LEU A 11 17.85 6.23 14.92
N THR A 12 18.59 7.21 14.43
CA THR A 12 18.53 8.60 14.92
C THR A 12 17.56 9.48 14.15
N ALA A 13 17.28 9.17 12.88
CA ALA A 13 16.44 9.98 12.02
C ALA A 13 15.78 9.15 10.91
N VAL A 14 14.69 9.68 10.37
CA VAL A 14 14.05 9.19 9.13
C VAL A 14 13.91 10.38 8.20
N GLU A 15 14.59 10.33 7.06
CA GLU A 15 14.53 11.37 6.05
C GLU A 15 13.47 11.02 5.01
N ILE A 16 12.44 11.87 4.89
CA ILE A 16 11.35 11.70 3.94
C ILE A 16 11.38 12.87 2.97
N PRO A 17 11.56 12.65 1.66
CA PRO A 17 11.52 13.72 0.67
C PRO A 17 10.20 14.49 0.73
N SER A 18 10.29 15.82 0.61
CA SER A 18 9.11 16.67 0.45
C SER A 18 8.33 16.25 -0.79
N LYS A 19 7.01 16.28 -0.69
CA LYS A 19 6.13 15.93 -1.80
C LYS A 19 6.21 16.96 -2.91
N ALA A 20 6.21 16.51 -4.16
CA ALA A 20 6.04 17.39 -5.30
C ALA A 20 4.62 17.99 -5.32
N SER A 21 4.42 19.06 -6.08
CA SER A 21 3.06 19.52 -6.40
C SER A 21 2.30 18.39 -7.11
N GLY A 22 0.98 18.36 -6.98
CA GLY A 22 0.18 17.28 -7.56
C GLY A 22 0.32 15.93 -6.84
N THR A 23 0.99 15.87 -5.68
CA THR A 23 1.21 14.61 -4.95
C THR A 23 0.18 14.41 -3.84
N GLY A 24 -0.66 13.40 -4.01
CA GLY A 24 -1.61 12.94 -3.01
C GLY A 24 -1.10 11.71 -2.26
N SER A 25 -1.48 11.57 -0.99
CA SER A 25 -1.24 10.33 -0.24
C SER A 25 -2.38 9.96 0.68
N ALA A 26 -2.53 8.67 0.94
CA ALA A 26 -3.48 8.16 1.91
C ALA A 26 -3.05 6.81 2.48
N TYR A 27 -3.62 6.49 3.64
CA TYR A 27 -3.50 5.19 4.26
C TYR A 27 -4.91 4.68 4.57
N ALA A 28 -5.22 3.47 4.11
CA ALA A 28 -6.46 2.77 4.39
C ALA A 28 -6.16 1.53 5.23
N LYS A 29 -7.01 1.25 6.22
CA LYS A 29 -6.76 0.18 7.19
C LYS A 29 -8.05 -0.53 7.59
N LEU A 30 -8.06 -1.83 7.40
CA LEU A 30 -8.90 -2.77 8.13
C LEU A 30 -8.17 -3.14 9.41
N PHE A 31 -8.76 -2.88 10.57
CA PHE A 31 -8.07 -3.02 11.85
C PHE A 31 -8.81 -3.94 12.82
N ASN A 32 -8.05 -4.59 13.70
CA ASN A 32 -8.59 -5.28 14.86
C ASN A 32 -9.27 -4.27 15.81
N PRO A 33 -10.54 -4.43 16.19
CA PRO A 33 -11.26 -3.44 16.99
C PRO A 33 -10.64 -3.13 18.36
N ALA A 34 -10.02 -4.13 19.00
CA ALA A 34 -9.44 -4.01 20.34
C ALA A 34 -8.04 -3.39 20.29
N SER A 35 -7.12 -3.96 19.51
CA SER A 35 -5.73 -3.49 19.46
C SER A 35 -5.50 -2.34 18.49
N ARG A 36 -6.45 -2.11 17.57
CA ARG A 36 -6.29 -1.23 16.41
C ARG A 36 -5.15 -1.64 15.49
N TYR A 37 -4.57 -2.84 15.61
CA TYR A 37 -3.55 -3.32 14.68
C TYR A 37 -4.13 -3.52 13.27
N ALA A 38 -3.31 -3.36 12.22
CA ALA A 38 -3.75 -3.58 10.84
C ALA A 38 -3.93 -5.08 10.60
N ILE A 39 -5.16 -5.51 10.31
CA ILE A 39 -5.38 -6.83 9.70
C ILE A 39 -4.92 -6.76 8.24
N VAL A 40 -5.34 -5.70 7.55
CA VAL A 40 -4.82 -5.29 6.24
C VAL A 40 -4.72 -3.78 6.21
N GLY A 41 -3.55 -3.26 5.91
CA GLY A 41 -3.30 -1.83 5.69
C GLY A 41 -2.68 -1.62 4.31
N ALA A 42 -3.00 -0.49 3.68
CA ALA A 42 -2.42 -0.06 2.43
C ALA A 42 -2.06 1.43 2.49
N ALA A 43 -0.80 1.76 2.22
CA ALA A 43 -0.31 3.11 2.03
C ALA A 43 -0.15 3.37 0.52
N ALA A 44 -0.63 4.51 0.05
CA ALA A 44 -0.50 4.93 -1.33
C ALA A 44 -0.03 6.38 -1.40
N VAL A 45 0.91 6.63 -2.31
CA VAL A 45 1.35 7.96 -2.75
C VAL A 45 1.25 7.98 -4.27
N VAL A 46 0.61 9.00 -4.82
CA VAL A 46 0.47 9.19 -6.27
C VAL A 46 0.77 10.64 -6.62
N THR A 47 1.42 10.87 -7.75
CA THR A 47 1.66 12.20 -8.32
C THR A 47 0.89 12.32 -9.61
N VAL A 48 0.10 13.37 -9.77
CA VAL A 48 -0.73 13.61 -10.95
C VAL A 48 -0.35 14.94 -11.59
N GLU A 49 -0.08 14.92 -12.89
CA GLU A 49 0.20 16.10 -13.69
C GLU A 49 -0.68 16.05 -14.94
N GLY A 50 -1.41 17.12 -15.23
CA GLY A 50 -2.29 17.17 -16.42
C GLY A 50 -3.38 16.09 -16.46
N GLY A 51 -3.77 15.54 -15.30
CA GLY A 51 -4.75 14.44 -15.21
C GLY A 51 -4.16 13.03 -15.41
N THR A 52 -2.83 12.91 -15.55
CA THR A 52 -2.13 11.63 -15.69
C THR A 52 -1.25 11.36 -14.47
N CYS A 53 -1.28 10.13 -13.97
CA CYS A 53 -0.37 9.66 -12.92
C CYS A 53 1.07 9.59 -13.46
N THR A 54 1.97 10.41 -12.93
CA THR A 54 3.39 10.45 -13.31
C THR A 54 4.26 9.60 -12.39
N ALA A 55 3.84 9.39 -11.14
CA ALA A 55 4.53 8.53 -10.19
C ALA A 55 3.54 7.89 -9.21
N ALA A 56 3.80 6.65 -8.81
CA ALA A 56 3.03 5.94 -7.81
C ALA A 56 3.95 5.10 -6.92
N SER A 57 3.62 5.02 -5.63
CA SER A 57 4.23 4.10 -4.68
C SER A 57 3.14 3.53 -3.78
N VAL A 58 3.10 2.21 -3.66
CA VAL A 58 2.11 1.50 -2.84
C VAL A 58 2.84 0.48 -1.97
N ALA A 59 2.42 0.38 -0.71
CA ALA A 59 2.89 -0.64 0.21
C ALA A 59 1.73 -1.15 1.06
N VAL A 60 1.76 -2.44 1.37
CA VAL A 60 0.77 -3.10 2.22
C VAL A 60 1.41 -3.58 3.53
N GLY A 61 0.60 -3.68 4.58
CA GLY A 61 1.04 -4.07 5.91
C GLY A 61 -0.02 -4.81 6.69
N GLY A 62 0.41 -5.61 7.67
CA GLY A 62 -0.46 -6.41 8.52
C GLY A 62 -0.86 -7.76 7.94
N LEU A 63 -0.76 -7.97 6.62
CA LEU A 63 -1.06 -9.25 5.97
C LEU A 63 0.17 -10.14 5.74
N THR A 64 1.37 -9.60 5.87
CA THR A 64 2.65 -10.27 5.65
C THR A 64 3.53 -10.07 6.88
N THR A 65 4.59 -10.88 7.03
CA THR A 65 5.50 -10.82 8.20
C THR A 65 6.31 -9.52 8.30
N LYS A 66 6.36 -8.75 7.22
CA LYS A 66 6.95 -7.41 7.12
C LYS A 66 6.10 -6.52 6.21
N ALA A 67 6.29 -5.21 6.25
CA ALA A 67 5.70 -4.32 5.25
C ALA A 67 6.21 -4.72 3.85
N THR A 68 5.29 -4.82 2.88
CA THR A 68 5.58 -5.31 1.54
C THR A 68 5.24 -4.23 0.53
N ALA A 69 6.22 -3.85 -0.29
CA ALA A 69 6.00 -2.95 -1.41
C ALA A 69 5.14 -3.64 -2.50
N ALA A 70 4.33 -2.85 -3.20
CA ALA A 70 3.42 -3.33 -4.24
C ALA A 70 3.75 -2.70 -5.61
N PRO A 71 4.90 -3.07 -6.23
CA PRO A 71 5.34 -2.50 -7.50
C PRO A 71 4.40 -2.81 -8.68
N ALA A 72 3.75 -3.97 -8.72
CA ALA A 72 2.79 -4.29 -9.78
C ALA A 72 1.60 -3.32 -9.75
N VAL A 73 1.08 -3.01 -8.56
CA VAL A 73 0.05 -1.97 -8.36
C VAL A 73 0.53 -0.62 -8.86
N ALA A 74 1.74 -0.19 -8.48
CA ALA A 74 2.29 1.10 -8.89
C ALA A 74 2.47 1.20 -10.41
N ALA A 75 3.04 0.16 -11.04
CA ALA A 75 3.23 0.08 -12.47
C ALA A 75 1.91 0.14 -13.25
N ALA A 76 0.83 -0.42 -12.71
CA ALA A 76 -0.49 -0.40 -13.34
C ALA A 76 -1.11 1.00 -13.42
N LEU A 77 -0.63 1.98 -12.64
CA LEU A 77 -1.15 3.35 -12.55
C LEU A 77 -0.39 4.36 -13.40
N VAL A 78 0.94 4.24 -13.49
CA VAL A 78 1.79 5.23 -14.17
C VAL A 78 1.41 5.33 -15.65
N GLY A 79 1.25 6.57 -16.14
CA GLY A 79 0.85 6.86 -17.51
C GLY A 79 -0.65 6.82 -17.76
N LYS A 80 -1.49 6.66 -16.73
CA LYS A 80 -2.96 6.60 -16.85
C LYS A 80 -3.67 7.66 -16.02
N SER A 81 -4.94 7.91 -16.32
CA SER A 81 -5.87 8.63 -15.44
C SER A 81 -6.15 7.82 -14.18
N LEU A 82 -6.36 8.49 -13.05
CA LEU A 82 -6.74 7.84 -11.78
C LEU A 82 -8.26 7.78 -11.62
N ASP A 83 -8.94 7.23 -12.62
CA ASP A 83 -10.37 6.93 -12.55
C ASP A 83 -10.66 5.61 -11.80
N ASP A 84 -11.94 5.36 -11.52
CA ASP A 84 -12.37 4.22 -10.72
C ASP A 84 -11.98 2.86 -11.33
N ASP A 85 -12.03 2.74 -12.66
CA ASP A 85 -11.70 1.50 -13.38
C ASP A 85 -10.19 1.25 -13.33
N THR A 86 -9.38 2.28 -13.58
CA THR A 86 -7.92 2.20 -13.49
C THR A 86 -7.47 1.86 -12.08
N ILE A 87 -8.07 2.49 -11.06
CA ILE A 87 -7.76 2.19 -9.65
C ILE A 87 -8.18 0.76 -9.29
N ALA A 88 -9.34 0.29 -9.74
CA ALA A 88 -9.79 -1.07 -9.48
C ALA A 88 -8.85 -2.11 -10.11
N ALA A 89 -8.47 -1.91 -11.37
CA ALA A 89 -7.54 -2.79 -12.09
C ALA A 89 -6.15 -2.80 -11.43
N ALA A 90 -5.62 -1.62 -11.08
CA ALA A 90 -4.33 -1.51 -10.40
C ALA A 90 -4.37 -2.18 -9.01
N ALA A 91 -5.45 -1.99 -8.26
CA ALA A 91 -5.59 -2.62 -6.94
C ALA A 91 -5.62 -4.16 -7.01
N ALA A 92 -6.17 -4.74 -8.08
CA ALA A 92 -6.16 -6.18 -8.30
C ALA A 92 -4.75 -6.74 -8.56
N ALA A 93 -3.84 -5.94 -9.12
CA ALA A 93 -2.45 -6.32 -9.37
C ALA A 93 -1.66 -6.61 -8.07
N ILE A 94 -2.21 -6.28 -6.89
CA ILE A 94 -1.63 -6.71 -5.60
C ILE A 94 -1.54 -8.24 -5.49
N ALA A 95 -2.37 -8.99 -6.23
CA ALA A 95 -2.28 -10.44 -6.28
C ALA A 95 -0.92 -10.91 -6.82
N ASP A 96 -0.38 -10.21 -7.81
CA ASP A 96 0.93 -10.51 -8.41
C ASP A 96 2.06 -10.21 -7.40
N ASP A 97 1.95 -9.08 -6.69
CA ASP A 97 2.92 -8.70 -5.63
C ASP A 97 2.89 -9.65 -4.41
N LEU A 98 1.80 -10.40 -4.23
CA LEU A 98 1.61 -11.35 -3.12
C LEU A 98 1.71 -12.82 -3.55
N ALA A 99 2.03 -13.11 -4.81
CA ALA A 99 2.07 -14.47 -5.35
C ALA A 99 3.12 -15.33 -4.63
N ASP A 100 4.33 -14.77 -4.45
CA ASP A 100 5.47 -15.44 -3.83
C ASP A 100 5.74 -14.96 -2.39
N VAL A 101 4.71 -14.40 -1.72
CA VAL A 101 4.81 -13.87 -0.36
C VAL A 101 3.94 -14.67 0.59
N ASP A 102 4.52 -15.06 1.72
CA ASP A 102 3.79 -15.69 2.82
C ASP A 102 2.80 -14.69 3.46
N VAL A 103 1.52 -14.89 3.14
CA VAL A 103 0.42 -14.14 3.74
C VAL A 103 0.00 -14.82 5.04
N MET A 104 -0.14 -14.03 6.10
CA MET A 104 -0.42 -14.52 7.44
C MET A 104 -1.87 -14.96 7.62
N GLY A 105 -2.08 -16.01 8.40
CA GLY A 105 -3.39 -16.40 8.94
C GLY A 105 -3.32 -16.53 10.46
N ASP A 106 -4.32 -16.00 11.16
CA ASP A 106 -4.44 -16.09 12.62
C ASP A 106 -5.91 -16.11 13.08
N ILE A 107 -6.13 -16.05 14.39
CA ILE A 107 -7.47 -16.01 15.02
C ILE A 107 -8.30 -14.77 14.65
N HIS A 108 -7.70 -13.74 14.06
CA HIS A 108 -8.37 -12.50 13.69
C HIS A 108 -8.73 -12.46 12.21
N ALA A 109 -7.96 -13.13 11.36
CA ALA A 109 -8.21 -13.26 9.93
C ALA A 109 -7.44 -14.43 9.33
N SER A 110 -8.13 -15.23 8.52
CA SER A 110 -7.47 -16.25 7.68
C SER A 110 -6.62 -15.60 6.58
N GLU A 111 -5.65 -16.35 6.08
CA GLU A 111 -4.85 -15.95 4.92
C GLU A 111 -5.75 -15.55 3.74
N ALA A 112 -6.73 -16.40 3.40
CA ALA A 112 -7.68 -16.15 2.32
C ALA A 112 -8.42 -14.81 2.49
N TYR A 113 -8.89 -14.52 3.71
CA TYR A 113 -9.57 -13.25 3.98
C TYR A 113 -8.62 -12.04 3.80
N ARG A 114 -7.35 -12.17 4.18
CA ARG A 114 -6.37 -11.08 3.97
C ARG A 114 -6.06 -10.87 2.50
N ARG A 115 -5.95 -11.94 1.71
CA ARG A 115 -5.78 -11.86 0.25
C ARG A 115 -6.96 -11.14 -0.41
N GLU A 116 -8.19 -11.45 -0.02
CA GLU A 116 -9.40 -10.78 -0.53
C GLU A 116 -9.48 -9.31 -0.09
N MET A 117 -9.05 -9.00 1.13
CA MET A 117 -9.11 -7.63 1.65
C MET A 117 -7.97 -6.73 1.16
N ALA A 118 -6.86 -7.29 0.68
CA ALA A 118 -5.73 -6.54 0.11
C ALA A 118 -6.15 -5.59 -1.02
N PRO A 119 -6.78 -6.06 -2.13
CA PRO A 119 -7.18 -5.17 -3.22
C PRO A 119 -8.20 -4.11 -2.74
N VAL A 120 -9.08 -4.45 -1.80
CA VAL A 120 -10.05 -3.49 -1.25
C VAL A 120 -9.36 -2.36 -0.49
N MET A 121 -8.37 -2.66 0.35
CA MET A 121 -7.63 -1.62 1.07
C MET A 121 -6.75 -0.79 0.13
N VAL A 122 -6.09 -1.43 -0.83
CA VAL A 122 -5.30 -0.75 -1.88
C VAL A 122 -6.17 0.22 -2.67
N ALA A 123 -7.33 -0.21 -3.17
CA ALA A 123 -8.25 0.65 -3.89
C ALA A 123 -8.72 1.85 -3.05
N ARG A 124 -9.05 1.63 -1.77
CA ARG A 124 -9.46 2.73 -0.86
C ARG A 124 -8.33 3.74 -0.64
N ALA A 125 -7.10 3.26 -0.46
CA ALA A 125 -5.93 4.11 -0.32
C ALA A 125 -5.68 4.92 -1.61
N LEU A 126 -5.73 4.27 -2.77
CA LEU A 126 -5.54 4.91 -4.07
C LEU A 126 -6.60 5.97 -4.37
N LYS A 127 -7.89 5.66 -4.19
CA LYS A 127 -8.97 6.65 -4.38
C LYS A 127 -8.77 7.88 -3.51
N LYS A 128 -8.38 7.69 -2.24
CA LYS A 128 -8.17 8.79 -1.31
C LYS A 128 -6.88 9.57 -1.60
N ALA A 129 -5.84 8.89 -2.10
CA ALA A 129 -4.61 9.54 -2.54
C ALA A 129 -4.87 10.38 -3.81
N ALA A 130 -5.57 9.83 -4.80
CA ALA A 130 -5.96 10.52 -6.03
C ALA A 130 -6.81 11.77 -5.75
N SER A 131 -7.74 11.72 -4.79
CA SER A 131 -8.55 12.89 -4.39
C SER A 131 -7.76 13.99 -3.66
N ARG A 132 -6.46 13.78 -3.40
CA ARG A 132 -5.56 14.70 -2.69
C ARG A 132 -4.36 15.09 -3.55
N ALA A 133 -4.26 14.52 -4.75
CA ALA A 133 -3.27 14.87 -5.76
C ALA A 133 -3.75 16.14 -6.49
#